data_AF-K6V0E3-F1
#
_entry.id   AF-K6V0E3-F1
#
_cell.length_a   1.000
_cell.length_b   1.000
_cell.length_c   1.000
_cell.angle_alpha   90.00
_cell.angle_beta   90.00
_cell.angle_gamma   90.00
#
_symmetry.space_group_name_H-M   'P 1'
#
loop_
_entity.id
_entity.type
_entity.pdbx_description
1 polymer ?
#
loop_
_entity_poly.entity_id
_entity_poly.type
_entity_poly.pdbx_seq_one_letter_code
_entity_poly.pdbx_strand_id
1 'polypeptide(L)'
;SYKEHTNVIESYSIDFNSIYNPGCGDIKSEYEGFSNLIDLNSCNKVMMYIYHTNILLPDIYIDNRFIYLYYWIYDYLLRDNKKHELAWQLYKSFLNKYIDVDSDHVMCIKYLNNPNDVIFTKSAKLIELYENFNKNDKHLNCDFAKECSDLYIEYLKECKNNDNYYCRELKNFKHNYEEKMISIDNCKGLEKILPSFIKQDPRNIIIIPMIILTTLSFFFLHCTKLNYFIYRLIINITFIITYFSKIRG
;
A
#
# COMPACT_ATOMS: atom_id res chain seq x y z
N SER A 1 7.15 -0.55 1.79
CA SER A 1 6.40 0.52 2.51
C SER A 1 7.22 1.81 2.55
N TYR A 2 6.63 3.01 2.66
CA TYR A 2 7.38 4.29 2.79
C TYR A 2 8.51 4.22 3.83
N LYS A 3 8.19 3.70 5.02
CA LYS A 3 9.15 3.52 6.13
C LYS A 3 10.32 2.61 5.75
N GLU A 4 10.05 1.57 4.97
CA GLU A 4 11.05 0.62 4.50
C GLU A 4 12.01 1.28 3.49
N HIS A 5 11.50 2.08 2.56
CA HIS A 5 12.35 2.79 1.59
C HIS A 5 13.15 3.91 2.24
N THR A 6 12.59 4.59 3.24
CA THR A 6 13.33 5.59 4.05
C THR A 6 14.52 4.93 4.75
N ASN A 7 14.30 3.79 5.41
CA ASN A 7 15.37 3.04 6.05
C ASN A 7 16.45 2.61 5.04
N VAL A 8 16.06 2.23 3.81
CA VAL A 8 17.01 1.86 2.76
C VAL A 8 17.88 3.05 2.34
N ILE A 9 17.29 4.22 2.08
CA ILE A 9 18.05 5.45 1.74
C ILE A 9 19.03 5.78 2.87
N GLU A 10 18.58 5.72 4.11
CA GLU A 10 19.40 6.04 5.28
C GLU A 10 20.53 5.04 5.54
N SER A 11 20.33 3.78 5.15
CA SER A 11 21.30 2.68 5.33
C SER A 11 22.52 2.75 4.43
N TYR A 12 22.47 3.53 3.34
CA TYR A 12 23.62 3.68 2.46
C TYR A 12 24.78 4.38 3.17
N SER A 13 25.96 3.75 3.12
CA SER A 13 27.19 4.27 3.70
C SER A 13 27.69 5.48 2.92
N ILE A 14 28.26 6.44 3.65
CA ILE A 14 28.87 7.63 3.06
C ILE A 14 30.17 7.21 2.39
N ASP A 15 30.20 7.20 1.06
CA ASP A 15 31.47 7.15 0.34
C ASP A 15 31.89 8.57 -0.04
N PHE A 16 32.89 9.10 0.69
CA PHE A 16 33.42 10.44 0.46
C PHE A 16 34.16 10.57 -0.87
N ASN A 17 34.47 9.45 -1.55
CA ASN A 17 35.08 9.44 -2.89
C ASN A 17 34.07 9.14 -4.00
N SER A 18 32.78 9.36 -3.74
CA SER A 18 31.73 9.15 -4.72
C SER A 18 31.96 9.96 -6.00
N ILE A 19 31.82 9.30 -7.15
CA ILE A 19 31.79 9.93 -8.48
C ILE A 19 30.69 11.00 -8.60
N TYR A 20 29.72 11.02 -7.68
CA TYR A 20 28.62 11.98 -7.66
C TYR A 20 28.95 13.28 -6.91
N ASN A 21 30.10 13.37 -6.22
CA ASN A 21 30.49 14.56 -5.47
C ASN A 21 30.42 15.88 -6.28
N PRO A 22 30.85 15.94 -7.55
CA PRO A 22 30.73 17.17 -8.35
C PRO A 22 29.26 17.58 -8.54
N GLY A 23 28.40 16.63 -8.94
CA GLY A 23 26.96 16.88 -9.09
C GLY A 23 26.29 17.29 -7.77
N CYS A 24 26.73 16.70 -6.65
CA CYS A 24 26.28 17.09 -5.32
C CYS A 24 26.72 18.51 -4.91
N GLY A 25 27.92 18.93 -5.32
CA GLY A 25 28.39 20.30 -5.15
C GLY A 25 27.53 21.30 -5.90
N ASP A 26 27.17 20.99 -7.14
CA ASP A 26 26.30 21.83 -7.96
C ASP A 26 24.89 21.96 -7.36
N ILE A 27 24.28 20.84 -6.94
CA ILE A 27 22.96 20.86 -6.29
C ILE A 27 23.02 21.67 -5.00
N LYS A 28 24.04 21.48 -4.17
CA LYS A 28 24.18 22.23 -2.93
C LYS A 28 24.21 23.73 -3.21
N SER A 29 25.02 24.18 -4.17
CA SER A 29 25.12 25.58 -4.59
C SER A 29 23.80 26.14 -5.11
N GLU A 30 23.05 25.38 -5.92
CA GLU A 30 21.75 25.78 -6.47
C GLU A 30 20.69 26.02 -5.37
N TYR A 31 20.74 25.27 -4.27
CA TYR A 31 19.72 25.28 -3.21
C TYR A 31 20.21 25.80 -1.85
N GLU A 32 21.37 26.47 -1.80
CA GLU A 32 22.04 26.93 -0.57
C GLU A 32 21.15 27.79 0.35
N GLY A 33 20.15 28.49 -0.19
CA GLY A 33 19.20 29.31 0.57
C GLY A 33 17.96 28.58 1.11
N PHE A 34 17.75 27.31 0.74
CA PHE A 34 16.50 26.59 1.00
C PHE A 34 16.64 25.43 1.98
N SER A 35 17.85 24.90 2.17
CA SER A 35 18.06 23.71 2.99
C SER A 35 19.50 23.63 3.50
N ASN A 36 19.66 23.76 4.83
CA ASN A 36 20.90 23.37 5.53
C ASN A 36 21.10 21.84 5.55
N LEU A 37 20.20 21.07 4.93
CA LEU A 37 20.10 19.60 5.01
C LEU A 37 20.63 18.90 3.75
N ILE A 38 20.88 19.62 2.65
CA ILE A 38 21.58 19.08 1.47
C ILE A 38 23.09 19.18 1.74
N ASP A 39 23.57 18.41 2.72
CA ASP A 39 25.00 18.16 2.83
C ASP A 39 25.44 17.15 1.75
N LEU A 40 26.74 17.12 1.47
CA LEU A 40 27.32 16.18 0.49
C LEU A 40 26.97 14.72 0.83
N ASN A 41 26.81 14.41 2.12
CA ASN A 41 26.49 13.07 2.59
C ASN A 41 25.08 12.64 2.19
N SER A 42 24.09 13.48 2.46
CA SER A 42 22.69 13.25 2.13
C SER A 42 22.50 13.18 0.61
N CYS A 43 23.21 14.04 -0.13
CA CYS A 43 23.23 13.96 -1.58
C CYS A 43 23.81 12.62 -2.08
N ASN A 44 24.96 12.18 -1.56
CA ASN A 44 25.57 10.92 -1.97
C ASN A 44 24.67 9.71 -1.66
N LYS A 45 23.93 9.71 -0.55
CA LYS A 45 22.93 8.67 -0.25
C LYS A 45 21.83 8.62 -1.28
N VAL A 46 21.31 9.78 -1.69
CA VAL A 46 20.29 9.88 -2.75
C VAL A 46 20.85 9.33 -4.07
N MET A 47 22.07 9.72 -4.45
CA MET A 47 22.69 9.25 -5.70
C MET A 47 22.91 7.73 -5.69
N MET A 48 23.34 7.15 -4.57
CA MET A 48 23.46 5.69 -4.42
C MET A 48 22.10 4.98 -4.48
N TYR A 49 21.07 5.56 -3.88
CA TYR A 49 19.71 5.01 -3.98
C TYR A 49 19.23 5.00 -5.44
N ILE A 50 19.47 6.07 -6.19
CA ILE A 50 19.12 6.16 -7.62
C ILE A 50 19.87 5.07 -8.40
N TYR A 51 21.19 4.96 -8.20
CA TYR A 51 22.03 3.93 -8.83
C TYR A 51 21.48 2.52 -8.65
N HIS A 52 21.26 2.11 -7.39
CA HIS A 52 20.72 0.78 -7.09
C HIS A 52 19.29 0.59 -7.60
N THR A 53 18.49 1.66 -7.59
CA THR A 53 17.12 1.63 -8.11
C THR A 53 17.08 1.40 -9.61
N ASN A 54 18.08 1.91 -10.34
CA ASN A 54 18.13 1.91 -11.79
C ASN A 54 18.75 0.64 -12.39
N ILE A 55 19.68 -0.02 -11.68
CA ILE A 55 20.33 -1.27 -12.12
C ILE A 55 19.41 -2.50 -11.98
N LEU A 56 18.49 -2.49 -11.01
CA LEU A 56 17.55 -3.59 -10.81
C LEU A 56 16.40 -3.49 -11.84
N LEU A 57 16.63 -4.13 -13.00
CA LEU A 57 15.81 -4.45 -14.21
C LEU A 57 14.27 -4.28 -14.19
N PRO A 58 13.62 -3.98 -15.34
CA PRO A 58 12.37 -3.24 -15.53
C PRO A 58 11.08 -4.06 -15.29
N ASP A 59 10.92 -4.59 -14.10
CA ASP A 59 9.65 -5.21 -13.73
C ASP A 59 8.61 -4.16 -13.32
N ILE A 60 7.34 -4.45 -13.54
CA ILE A 60 6.16 -3.57 -13.31
C ILE A 60 6.07 -3.12 -11.83
N TYR A 61 6.85 -3.74 -10.94
CA TYR A 61 6.97 -3.46 -9.51
C TYR A 61 8.01 -2.37 -9.17
N ILE A 62 8.76 -1.84 -10.13
CA ILE A 62 9.86 -0.86 -9.91
C ILE A 62 9.40 0.59 -9.97
N ASP A 63 8.14 0.84 -10.32
CA ASP A 63 7.58 2.18 -10.42
C ASP A 63 7.42 2.92 -9.07
N ASN A 64 7.72 2.30 -7.92
CA ASN A 64 7.47 2.96 -6.63
C ASN A 64 8.73 3.60 -6.02
N ARG A 65 9.95 3.12 -6.34
CA ARG A 65 11.20 3.58 -5.70
C ARG A 65 11.52 5.04 -5.99
N PHE A 66 11.41 5.45 -7.26
CA PHE A 66 11.58 6.85 -7.67
C PHE A 66 10.51 7.76 -7.04
N ILE A 67 9.32 7.23 -6.78
CA ILE A 67 8.29 7.97 -6.09
C ILE A 67 8.65 8.10 -4.61
N TYR A 68 9.06 7.02 -3.93
CA TYR A 68 9.55 7.05 -2.54
C TYR A 68 10.75 7.96 -2.34
N LEU A 69 11.62 8.09 -3.34
CA LEU A 69 12.68 9.10 -3.30
C LEU A 69 12.12 10.53 -3.26
N TYR A 70 11.09 10.82 -4.07
CA TYR A 70 10.40 12.11 -3.99
C TYR A 70 9.77 12.35 -2.61
N TYR A 71 9.12 11.33 -2.04
CA TYR A 71 8.60 11.40 -0.67
C TYR A 71 9.67 11.74 0.35
N TRP A 72 10.81 11.05 0.29
CA TRP A 72 11.92 11.28 1.20
C TRP A 72 12.49 12.70 1.06
N ILE A 73 12.66 13.19 -0.18
CA ILE A 73 13.11 14.57 -0.43
C ILE A 73 12.12 15.58 0.15
N TYR A 74 10.82 15.36 -0.04
CA TYR A 74 9.79 16.25 0.50
C TYR A 74 9.76 16.24 2.03
N ASP A 75 9.74 15.07 2.67
CA ASP A 75 9.60 14.94 4.13
C ASP A 75 10.90 15.33 4.87
N TYR A 76 12.04 14.82 4.40
CA TYR A 76 13.34 15.00 5.06
C TYR A 76 13.96 16.36 4.78
N LEU A 77 13.96 16.82 3.52
CA LEU A 77 14.69 18.04 3.13
C LEU A 77 13.84 19.31 3.20
N LEU A 78 12.50 19.21 3.22
CA LEU A 78 11.59 20.37 3.16
C LEU A 78 10.61 20.48 4.33
N ARG A 79 10.92 19.79 5.45
CA ARG A 79 10.09 19.73 6.67
C ARG A 79 9.55 21.09 7.15
N ASP A 80 10.33 22.16 6.97
CA ASP A 80 10.00 23.52 7.45
C ASP A 80 9.44 24.45 6.34
N ASN A 81 9.56 24.07 5.06
CA ASN A 81 9.31 24.94 3.89
C ASN A 81 8.47 24.25 2.81
N LYS A 82 7.59 23.32 3.20
CA LYS A 82 6.67 22.42 2.44
C LYS A 82 6.11 22.93 1.09
N LYS A 83 6.97 23.29 0.16
CA LYS A 83 6.63 23.76 -1.18
C LYS A 83 6.87 22.59 -2.11
N HIS A 84 5.78 21.96 -2.55
CA HIS A 84 5.83 20.88 -3.54
C HIS A 84 6.65 21.23 -4.78
N GLU A 85 6.63 22.50 -5.18
CA GLU A 85 7.41 23.02 -6.30
C GLU A 85 8.92 22.90 -6.06
N LEU A 86 9.39 23.26 -4.87
CA LEU A 86 10.80 23.16 -4.50
C LEU A 86 11.25 21.70 -4.38
N ALA A 87 10.40 20.83 -3.81
CA ALA A 87 10.65 19.39 -3.73
C ALA A 87 10.84 18.78 -5.11
N TRP A 88 10.01 19.23 -6.04
CA TRP A 88 10.02 18.78 -7.42
C TRP A 88 11.25 19.25 -8.18
N GLN A 89 11.63 20.52 -8.03
CA GLN A 89 12.86 21.07 -8.61
C GLN A 89 14.09 20.31 -8.11
N LEU A 90 14.19 20.11 -6.79
CA LEU A 90 15.30 19.39 -6.19
C LEU A 90 15.37 17.92 -6.65
N TYR A 91 14.21 17.23 -6.68
CA TYR A 91 14.12 15.88 -7.24
C TYR A 91 14.62 15.81 -8.68
N LYS A 92 14.25 16.77 -9.53
CA LYS A 92 14.76 16.86 -10.91
C LYS A 92 16.25 17.10 -10.97
N SER A 93 16.79 17.99 -10.14
CA SER A 93 18.24 18.25 -10.09
C SER A 93 19.00 16.98 -9.74
N PHE A 94 18.52 16.16 -8.79
CA PHE A 94 19.12 14.85 -8.48
C PHE A 94 19.12 13.92 -9.69
N LEU A 95 17.98 13.74 -10.36
CA LEU A 95 17.90 12.85 -11.51
C LEU A 95 18.76 13.32 -12.68
N ASN A 96 18.78 14.63 -12.97
CA ASN A 96 19.58 15.20 -14.05
C ASN A 96 21.08 15.01 -13.79
N LYS A 97 21.55 15.36 -12.58
CA LYS A 97 22.97 15.20 -12.22
C LYS A 97 23.42 13.75 -12.18
N TYR A 98 22.52 12.84 -11.83
CA TYR A 98 22.78 11.42 -11.93
C TYR A 98 22.93 10.97 -13.40
N ILE A 99 22.06 11.43 -14.30
CA ILE A 99 22.14 11.15 -15.76
C ILE A 99 23.41 11.73 -16.40
N ASP A 100 23.87 12.90 -15.93
CA ASP A 100 25.11 13.51 -16.44
C ASP A 100 26.35 12.63 -16.16
N VAL A 101 26.29 11.81 -15.10
CA VAL A 101 27.38 10.92 -14.69
C VAL A 101 27.27 9.54 -15.34
N ASP A 102 26.06 9.03 -15.54
CA ASP A 102 25.80 7.71 -16.12
C ASP A 102 24.59 7.78 -17.08
N SER A 103 24.77 7.35 -18.33
CA SER A 103 23.92 7.77 -19.47
C SER A 103 22.85 6.76 -19.91
N ASP A 104 22.90 5.52 -19.42
CA ASP A 104 22.00 4.43 -19.85
C ASP A 104 20.80 4.25 -18.89
N HIS A 105 19.95 5.28 -18.77
CA HIS A 105 19.01 5.39 -17.64
C HIS A 105 17.55 5.64 -18.03
N VAL A 106 16.95 4.65 -18.70
CA VAL A 106 15.56 4.68 -19.21
C VAL A 106 14.54 5.06 -18.13
N MET A 107 14.71 4.63 -16.88
CA MET A 107 13.77 4.94 -15.80
C MET A 107 13.89 6.39 -15.30
N CYS A 108 15.09 6.92 -15.08
CA CYS A 108 15.28 8.33 -14.72
C CYS A 108 14.70 9.26 -15.80
N ILE A 109 14.97 8.93 -17.07
CA ILE A 109 14.42 9.66 -18.23
C ILE A 109 12.89 9.56 -18.26
N LYS A 110 12.31 8.38 -17.97
CA LYS A 110 10.84 8.20 -17.87
C LYS A 110 10.24 9.14 -16.82
N TYR A 111 10.83 9.27 -15.63
CA TYR A 111 10.32 10.15 -14.57
C TYR A 111 10.54 11.63 -14.83
N LEU A 112 11.65 12.01 -15.47
CA LEU A 112 11.93 13.39 -15.89
C LEU A 112 11.02 13.88 -17.01
N ASN A 113 10.80 13.03 -18.03
CA ASN A 113 9.96 13.34 -19.17
C ASN A 113 8.47 13.12 -18.91
N ASN A 114 8.11 12.54 -17.76
CA ASN A 114 6.72 12.40 -17.39
C ASN A 114 6.15 13.78 -17.07
N PRO A 115 5.15 14.29 -17.83
CA PRO A 115 4.58 15.62 -17.58
C PRO A 115 3.74 15.71 -16.28
N ASN A 116 3.88 14.75 -15.37
CA ASN A 116 2.83 14.38 -14.42
C ASN A 116 2.84 15.18 -13.12
N ASP A 117 2.14 16.32 -13.15
CA ASP A 117 1.35 16.79 -12.01
C ASP A 117 0.65 15.62 -11.26
N VAL A 118 0.09 14.63 -11.96
CA VAL A 118 -0.71 13.55 -11.36
C VAL A 118 0.08 12.65 -10.40
N ILE A 119 1.32 12.24 -10.73
CA ILE A 119 2.10 11.35 -9.85
C ILE A 119 2.52 12.14 -8.61
N PHE A 120 3.01 13.36 -8.78
CA PHE A 120 3.50 14.17 -7.67
C PHE A 120 2.38 14.76 -6.81
N THR A 121 1.22 15.12 -7.39
CA THR A 121 0.01 15.48 -6.63
C THR A 121 -0.54 14.31 -5.84
N LYS A 122 -0.52 13.10 -6.41
CA LYS A 122 -0.87 11.89 -5.66
C LYS A 122 0.14 11.59 -4.55
N SER A 123 1.42 11.85 -4.82
CA SER A 123 2.45 11.72 -3.79
C SER A 123 2.25 12.71 -2.66
N ALA A 124 2.01 13.98 -2.98
CA ALA A 124 1.70 15.04 -2.03
C ALA A 124 0.57 14.66 -1.07
N LYS A 125 -0.56 14.18 -1.61
CA LYS A 125 -1.71 13.70 -0.82
C LYS A 125 -1.35 12.58 0.14
N LEU A 126 -0.58 11.60 -0.33
CA LEU A 126 -0.11 10.52 0.53
C LEU A 126 0.83 11.05 1.63
N ILE A 127 1.68 12.05 1.35
CA ILE A 127 2.51 12.68 2.39
C ILE A 127 1.64 13.31 3.46
N GLU A 128 0.71 14.17 3.04
CA GLU A 128 -0.23 14.84 3.94
C GLU A 128 -0.94 13.83 4.84
N LEU A 129 -1.40 12.72 4.27
CA LEU A 129 -2.08 11.64 4.99
C LEU A 129 -1.17 10.98 6.05
N TYR A 130 0.07 10.62 5.69
CA TYR A 130 1.01 9.96 6.61
C TYR A 130 1.57 10.91 7.67
N GLU A 131 1.88 12.16 7.30
CA GLU A 131 2.31 13.18 8.25
C GLU A 131 1.22 13.46 9.27
N ASN A 132 -0.03 13.61 8.82
CA ASN A 132 -1.15 13.73 9.73
C ASN A 132 -1.14 12.52 10.63
N PHE A 133 -1.29 11.29 10.12
CA PHE A 133 -1.32 10.06 10.93
C PHE A 133 -0.18 9.87 11.95
N ASN A 134 1.03 10.36 11.64
CA ASN A 134 2.21 10.23 12.51
C ASN A 134 2.42 11.38 13.50
N LYS A 135 1.76 12.55 13.35
CA LYS A 135 1.92 13.70 14.27
C LYS A 135 1.63 13.38 15.74
N ASN A 136 0.92 12.30 16.04
CA ASN A 136 0.55 11.91 17.39
C ASN A 136 0.99 10.46 17.71
N ASP A 137 2.25 10.31 18.11
CA ASP A 137 2.80 9.06 18.65
C ASP A 137 2.42 8.81 20.12
N LYS A 138 1.90 9.81 20.83
CA LYS A 138 1.63 9.69 22.28
C LYS A 138 0.18 9.49 22.67
N HIS A 139 -0.79 10.02 21.94
CA HIS A 139 -2.22 9.68 22.09
C HIS A 139 -2.96 10.11 20.82
N LEU A 140 -3.56 9.17 20.08
CA LEU A 140 -4.51 9.56 19.02
C LEU A 140 -5.77 10.11 19.69
N ASN A 141 -6.02 11.41 19.54
CA ASN A 141 -7.32 12.00 19.86
C ASN A 141 -8.33 11.62 18.76
N CYS A 142 -9.60 11.46 19.13
CA CYS A 142 -10.71 11.13 18.23
C CYS A 142 -10.87 12.11 17.07
N ASP A 143 -10.66 13.41 17.31
CA ASP A 143 -10.77 14.45 16.28
C ASP A 143 -9.75 14.25 15.17
N PHE A 144 -8.53 13.88 15.56
CA PHE A 144 -7.43 13.62 14.65
C PHE A 144 -7.61 12.31 13.88
N ALA A 145 -8.09 11.27 14.56
CA ALA A 145 -8.42 10.01 13.89
C ALA A 145 -9.50 10.22 12.83
N LYS A 146 -10.48 11.08 13.14
CA LYS A 146 -11.55 11.46 12.22
C LYS A 146 -11.02 12.22 11.01
N GLU A 147 -10.15 13.21 11.22
CA GLU A 147 -9.49 13.94 10.13
C GLU A 147 -8.70 12.99 9.21
N CYS A 148 -7.94 12.05 9.77
CA CYS A 148 -7.21 11.05 9.00
C CYS A 148 -8.15 10.13 8.19
N SER A 149 -9.26 9.71 8.79
CA SER A 149 -10.30 8.90 8.14
C SER A 149 -10.96 9.67 7.00
N ASP A 150 -11.33 10.93 7.21
CA ASP A 150 -12.01 11.77 6.23
C ASP A 150 -11.11 12.04 5.02
N LEU A 151 -9.83 12.39 5.27
CA LEU A 151 -8.83 12.57 4.21
C LEU A 151 -8.61 11.28 3.41
N TYR A 152 -8.50 10.14 4.10
CA TYR A 152 -8.39 8.84 3.43
C TYR A 152 -9.57 8.58 2.50
N ILE A 153 -10.80 8.79 2.97
CA ILE A 153 -12.02 8.56 2.19
C ILE A 153 -12.07 9.47 0.97
N GLU A 154 -11.67 10.74 1.12
CA GLU A 154 -11.59 11.67 0.00
C GLU A 154 -10.59 11.18 -1.06
N TYR A 155 -9.39 10.83 -0.64
CA TYR A 155 -8.32 10.36 -1.52
C TYR A 155 -8.65 9.03 -2.19
N LEU A 156 -9.39 8.15 -1.51
CA LEU A 156 -9.86 6.87 -2.04
C LEU A 156 -10.78 7.03 -3.26
N LYS A 157 -11.51 8.14 -3.40
CA LYS A 157 -12.41 8.40 -4.55
C LYS A 157 -11.66 8.46 -5.88
N GLU A 158 -10.37 8.76 -5.86
CA GLU A 158 -9.51 8.80 -7.05
C GLU A 158 -9.07 7.40 -7.51
N CYS A 159 -9.30 6.38 -6.68
CA CYS A 159 -9.06 4.99 -6.99
C CYS A 159 -10.21 4.39 -7.79
N LYS A 160 -10.20 4.64 -9.11
CA LYS A 160 -11.14 4.07 -10.11
C LYS A 160 -10.93 2.57 -10.35
N ASN A 161 -10.90 1.74 -9.30
CA ASN A 161 -10.65 0.29 -9.33
C ASN A 161 -9.30 -0.12 -9.96
N ASN A 162 -8.35 0.81 -10.05
CA ASN A 162 -7.01 0.55 -10.57
C ASN A 162 -6.03 0.33 -9.41
N ASP A 163 -5.18 -0.68 -9.52
CA ASP A 163 -4.10 -0.97 -8.55
C ASP A 163 -2.83 -0.24 -8.96
N ASN A 164 -2.96 1.07 -9.12
CA ASN A 164 -1.81 1.93 -9.31
C ASN A 164 -1.12 2.16 -7.95
N TYR A 165 0.10 2.68 -8.01
CA TYR A 165 0.92 2.97 -6.83
C TYR A 165 0.14 3.71 -5.73
N TYR A 166 -0.55 4.80 -6.09
CA TYR A 166 -1.29 5.63 -5.15
C TYR A 166 -2.34 4.84 -4.37
N CYS A 167 -3.14 4.04 -5.07
CA CYS A 167 -4.17 3.22 -4.46
C CYS A 167 -3.60 2.06 -3.63
N ARG A 168 -2.44 1.52 -4.02
CA ARG A 168 -1.72 0.52 -3.24
C ARG A 168 -1.20 1.10 -1.92
N GLU A 169 -0.67 2.31 -1.94
CA GLU A 169 -0.23 2.97 -0.71
C GLU A 169 -1.41 3.35 0.20
N LEU A 170 -2.54 3.80 -0.36
CA LEU A 170 -3.77 3.96 0.44
C LEU A 170 -4.21 2.64 1.09
N LYS A 171 -4.06 1.49 0.40
CA LYS A 171 -4.33 0.18 1.00
C LYS A 171 -3.38 -0.13 2.17
N ASN A 172 -2.10 0.21 2.03
CA ASN A 172 -1.11 0.04 3.11
C ASN A 172 -1.41 0.97 4.29
N PHE A 173 -1.77 2.23 4.02
CA PHE A 173 -2.21 3.19 5.04
C PHE A 173 -3.40 2.67 5.84
N LYS A 174 -4.42 2.15 5.14
CA LYS A 174 -5.59 1.54 5.77
C LYS A 174 -5.20 0.49 6.81
N HIS A 175 -4.29 -0.41 6.46
CA HIS A 175 -3.85 -1.45 7.39
C HIS A 175 -3.23 -0.86 8.67
N ASN A 176 -2.32 0.11 8.51
CA ASN A 176 -1.68 0.77 9.64
C ASN A 176 -2.68 1.55 10.50
N TYR A 177 -3.63 2.24 9.87
CA TYR A 177 -4.68 2.97 10.57
C TYR A 177 -5.56 2.04 11.39
N GLU A 178 -6.08 0.98 10.78
CA GLU A 178 -6.95 0.01 11.45
C GLU A 178 -6.24 -0.67 12.62
N GLU A 179 -4.95 -1.02 12.48
CA GLU A 179 -4.14 -1.56 13.57
C GLU A 179 -4.03 -0.58 14.74
N LYS A 180 -3.75 0.70 14.46
CA LYS A 180 -3.65 1.76 15.49
C LYS A 180 -5.00 2.03 16.17
N MET A 181 -6.10 1.93 15.41
CA MET A 181 -7.47 2.12 15.89
C MET A 181 -7.97 1.03 16.85
N ILE A 182 -7.34 -0.15 16.87
CA ILE A 182 -7.65 -1.21 17.86
C ILE A 182 -7.44 -0.68 19.29
N SER A 183 -6.40 0.13 19.49
CA SER A 183 -5.99 0.63 20.81
C SER A 183 -6.77 1.84 21.33
N ILE A 184 -7.69 2.40 20.53
CA ILE A 184 -8.41 3.63 20.86
C ILE A 184 -9.84 3.30 21.31
N ASP A 185 -10.13 3.59 22.57
CA ASP A 185 -11.47 3.48 23.14
C ASP A 185 -12.29 4.77 22.94
N ASN A 186 -13.59 4.61 22.68
CA ASN A 186 -14.61 5.66 22.77
C ASN A 186 -14.48 6.91 21.86
N CYS A 187 -14.25 6.72 20.56
CA CYS A 187 -14.48 7.79 19.57
C CYS A 187 -15.86 7.67 18.91
N LYS A 188 -16.80 8.52 19.32
CA LYS A 188 -18.18 8.50 18.82
C LYS A 188 -18.22 9.03 17.37
N GLY A 189 -18.72 8.21 16.45
CA GLY A 189 -18.84 8.58 15.03
C GLY A 189 -17.56 8.44 14.21
N LEU A 190 -16.55 7.74 14.73
CA LEU A 190 -15.31 7.43 14.02
C LEU A 190 -15.36 6.05 13.38
N GLU A 191 -15.04 5.96 12.10
CA GLU A 191 -14.85 4.69 11.41
C GLU A 191 -13.52 4.07 11.84
N LYS A 192 -13.59 2.95 12.57
CA LYS A 192 -12.42 2.13 12.91
C LYS A 192 -11.96 1.24 11.78
N ILE A 193 -12.87 0.95 10.84
CA ILE A 193 -12.63 0.13 9.66
C ILE A 193 -12.88 1.03 8.46
N LEU A 194 -11.85 1.26 7.66
CA LEU A 194 -11.93 2.17 6.52
C LEU A 194 -12.50 1.45 5.29
N PRO A 195 -13.16 2.16 4.36
CA PRO A 195 -13.64 1.55 3.12
C PRO A 195 -12.47 1.08 2.23
N SER A 196 -12.68 0.02 1.45
CA SER A 196 -11.72 -0.43 0.43
C SER A 196 -12.14 0.09 -0.95
N PHE A 197 -11.19 0.52 -1.79
CA PHE A 197 -11.46 0.66 -3.22
C PHE A 197 -11.53 -0.74 -3.83
N ILE A 198 -12.66 -1.11 -4.42
CA ILE A 198 -12.94 -2.51 -4.75
C ILE A 198 -12.26 -2.90 -6.08
N LYS A 199 -11.19 -3.71 -6.03
CA LYS A 199 -10.93 -4.74 -7.05
C LYS A 199 -11.57 -6.03 -6.57
N GLN A 200 -12.87 -6.20 -6.83
CA GLN A 200 -13.44 -7.53 -6.78
C GLN A 200 -12.84 -8.30 -7.95
N ASP A 201 -11.87 -9.17 -7.68
CA ASP A 201 -11.41 -10.13 -8.69
C ASP A 201 -12.65 -10.93 -9.12
N PRO A 202 -13.05 -10.93 -10.41
CA PRO A 202 -14.24 -11.63 -10.87
C PRO A 202 -14.22 -13.11 -10.46
N ARG A 203 -13.03 -13.71 -10.30
CA ARG A 203 -12.89 -15.07 -9.73
C ARG A 203 -13.49 -15.18 -8.33
N ASN A 204 -13.20 -14.25 -7.42
CA ASN A 204 -13.67 -14.34 -6.03
C ASN A 204 -15.19 -14.11 -5.92
N ILE A 205 -15.78 -13.28 -6.78
CA ILE A 205 -17.24 -13.11 -6.86
C ILE A 205 -17.92 -14.41 -7.29
N ILE A 206 -17.31 -15.19 -8.18
CA ILE A 206 -17.89 -16.43 -8.72
C ILE A 206 -17.62 -17.64 -7.81
N ILE A 207 -16.45 -17.70 -7.18
CA ILE A 207 -16.02 -18.85 -6.36
C ILE A 207 -16.90 -18.99 -5.11
N ILE A 208 -17.23 -17.88 -4.43
CA ILE A 208 -18.04 -17.91 -3.19
C ILE A 208 -19.43 -18.55 -3.42
N PRO A 209 -20.26 -18.09 -4.39
CA PRO A 209 -21.54 -18.72 -4.66
C PRO A 209 -21.38 -20.17 -5.16
N MET A 210 -20.35 -20.50 -5.94
CA MET A 210 -20.08 -21.88 -6.36
C MET A 210 -19.80 -22.82 -5.17
N ILE A 211 -18.99 -22.39 -4.19
CA ILE A 211 -18.72 -23.18 -2.97
C ILE A 211 -20.00 -23.35 -2.15
N ILE A 212 -20.80 -22.31 -2.00
CA ILE A 212 -22.06 -22.37 -1.25
C ILE A 212 -23.06 -23.32 -1.94
N LEU A 213 -23.21 -23.22 -3.26
CA LEU A 213 -24.09 -24.09 -4.05
C LEU A 213 -23.65 -25.56 -3.98
N THR A 214 -22.35 -25.83 -4.12
CA THR A 214 -21.82 -27.20 -4.05
C THR A 214 -21.95 -27.79 -2.65
N THR A 215 -21.57 -27.05 -1.61
CA THR A 215 -21.70 -27.51 -0.21
C THR A 215 -23.15 -27.77 0.19
N LEU A 216 -24.09 -26.88 -0.18
CA LEU A 216 -25.53 -27.10 0.02
C LEU A 216 -26.03 -28.35 -0.72
N SER A 217 -25.62 -28.53 -1.98
CA SER A 217 -26.01 -29.70 -2.78
C SER A 217 -25.53 -31.01 -2.14
N PHE A 218 -24.28 -31.06 -1.66
CA PHE A 218 -23.74 -32.23 -0.96
C PHE A 218 -24.46 -32.50 0.36
N PHE A 219 -24.81 -31.45 1.11
CA PHE A 219 -25.57 -31.55 2.35
C PHE A 219 -26.96 -32.13 2.11
N PHE A 220 -27.70 -31.61 1.13
CA PHE A 220 -29.02 -32.15 0.75
C PHE A 220 -28.96 -33.61 0.28
N LEU A 221 -27.94 -33.98 -0.50
CA LEU A 221 -27.75 -35.37 -0.94
C LEU A 221 -27.44 -36.32 0.24
N HIS A 222 -26.68 -35.86 1.24
CA HIS A 222 -26.44 -36.65 2.45
C HIS A 222 -27.69 -36.78 3.31
N CYS A 223 -28.43 -35.69 3.54
CA CYS A 223 -29.68 -35.72 4.29
C CYS A 223 -30.75 -36.60 3.63
N THR A 224 -30.89 -36.55 2.30
CA THR A 224 -31.85 -37.39 1.57
C THR A 224 -31.46 -38.88 1.61
N LYS A 225 -30.17 -39.21 1.51
CA LYS A 225 -29.69 -40.61 1.69
C LYS A 225 -29.92 -41.13 3.11
N LEU A 226 -29.70 -40.30 4.14
CA LEU A 226 -29.97 -40.64 5.55
C LEU A 226 -31.47 -40.89 5.78
N ASN A 227 -32.34 -40.01 5.26
CA ASN A 227 -33.79 -40.18 5.35
C ASN A 227 -34.27 -41.45 4.63
N TYR A 228 -33.72 -41.74 3.44
CA TYR A 228 -34.05 -42.97 2.71
C TYR A 228 -33.59 -44.23 3.45
N PHE A 229 -32.40 -44.20 4.05
CA PHE A 229 -31.88 -45.32 4.86
C PHE A 229 -32.75 -45.57 6.10
N ILE A 230 -33.11 -44.52 6.84
CA ILE A 230 -34.00 -44.61 8.01
C ILE A 230 -35.37 -45.15 7.60
N TYR A 231 -35.95 -44.66 6.51
CA TYR A 231 -37.23 -45.14 5.98
C TYR A 231 -37.19 -46.64 5.65
N ARG A 232 -36.12 -47.11 4.99
CA ARG A 232 -35.95 -48.53 4.66
C ARG A 232 -35.78 -49.40 5.91
N LEU A 233 -35.11 -48.87 6.94
CA LEU A 233 -34.89 -49.54 8.22
C LEU A 233 -36.21 -49.68 9.00
N ILE A 234 -37.05 -48.64 8.99
CA ILE A 234 -38.41 -48.68 9.56
C ILE A 234 -39.27 -49.73 8.86
N ILE A 235 -39.30 -49.76 7.51
CA ILE A 235 -40.06 -50.77 6.76
C ILE A 235 -39.60 -52.19 7.11
N ASN A 236 -38.29 -52.42 7.14
CA ASN A 236 -37.74 -53.74 7.48
C ASN A 236 -38.08 -54.16 8.91
N ILE A 237 -38.01 -53.25 9.89
CA ILE A 237 -38.45 -53.52 11.26
C ILE A 237 -39.94 -53.84 11.30
N THR A 238 -40.77 -53.08 10.59
CA THR A 238 -42.23 -53.29 10.55
C THR A 238 -42.58 -54.67 9.98
N PHE A 239 -41.89 -55.08 8.91
CA PHE A 239 -42.03 -56.40 8.29
C PHE A 239 -41.60 -57.54 9.25
N ILE A 240 -40.50 -57.35 9.97
CA ILE A 240 -40.03 -58.32 10.97
C ILE A 240 -41.07 -58.45 12.11
N ILE A 241 -41.59 -57.34 12.63
CA ILE A 241 -42.62 -57.33 13.67
C ILE A 241 -43.88 -58.06 13.21
N THR A 242 -44.36 -57.80 11.98
CA THR A 242 -45.56 -58.46 11.42
C THR A 242 -45.33 -59.96 11.18
N TYR A 243 -44.13 -60.35 10.76
CA TYR A 243 -43.76 -61.75 10.60
C TYR A 243 -43.78 -62.50 11.94
N PHE A 244 -43.18 -61.93 12.99
CA PHE A 244 -43.18 -62.53 14.33
C PHE A 244 -44.56 -62.54 14.98
N SER A 245 -45.39 -61.51 14.77
CA SER A 245 -46.77 -61.51 15.28
C SER A 245 -47.65 -62.59 14.63
N LYS A 246 -47.35 -62.98 13.39
CA LYS A 246 -48.07 -64.02 12.65
C LYS A 246 -47.64 -65.45 13.01
N ILE A 247 -46.43 -65.63 13.54
CA ILE A 247 -45.94 -66.93 14.02
C ILE A 247 -46.42 -67.25 15.45
N ARG A 248 -46.81 -66.22 16.22
CA ARG A 248 -47.17 -66.35 17.63
C ARG A 248 -48.68 -66.46 17.89
N GLY A 249 -49.52 -66.40 16.86
CA GLY A 249 -50.98 -66.59 16.93
C GLY A 249 -51.39 -67.86 16.21
#